data_AF-A0A645IZT1-F1
#
_entry.id   AF-A0A645IZT1-F1
#
_cell.length_a   1.000
_cell.length_b   1.000
_cell.length_c   1.000
_cell.angle_alpha   90.00
_cell.angle_beta   90.00
_cell.angle_gamma   90.00
#
_symmetry.space_group_name_H-M   'P 1'
#
loop_
_entity.id
_entity.type
_entity.pdbx_description
1 polymer ?
#
loop_
_entity_poly.entity_id
_entity_poly.type
_entity_poly.pdbx_seq_one_letter_code
_entity_poly.pdbx_strand_id
1 'polypeptide(L)'
;MQLFDAPGLAVPLVAGCAAWLVCKLIPEPHNQQSYDLFIAEVVAAWADERVFRNGHWEFGSAPAELRTLHYVAGGQFFAIGESVLVK
;
A
#
# COMPACT_ATOMS: atom_id res chain seq x y z
N MET A 1 1.18 -17.35 0.59
CA MET A 1 0.48 -16.05 0.56
C MET A 1 -0.99 -16.31 0.80
N GLN A 2 -1.59 -15.72 1.83
CA GLN A 2 -3.00 -15.88 2.13
C GLN A 2 -3.77 -14.69 1.55
N LEU A 3 -4.90 -14.96 0.90
CA LEU A 3 -5.79 -13.96 0.32
C LEU A 3 -7.09 -13.90 1.12
N PHE A 4 -7.77 -12.76 1.05
CA PHE A 4 -9.12 -12.57 1.57
C PHE A 4 -9.91 -11.62 0.66
N ASP A 5 -11.23 -11.71 0.71
CA ASP A 5 -12.11 -10.86 -0.07
C ASP A 5 -12.62 -9.68 0.77
N ALA A 6 -12.61 -8.49 0.18
CA ALA A 6 -13.30 -7.35 0.77
C ALA A 6 -14.80 -7.41 0.41
N PRO A 7 -15.72 -7.10 1.36
CA PRO A 7 -17.15 -7.13 1.08
C PRO A 7 -17.53 -6.25 -0.12
N GLY A 8 -18.26 -6.82 -1.08
CA GLY A 8 -18.76 -6.08 -2.24
C GLY A 8 -17.73 -5.76 -3.32
N LEU A 9 -16.50 -6.31 -3.23
CA LEU A 9 -15.44 -6.09 -4.21
C LEU A 9 -15.00 -7.42 -4.83
N ALA A 10 -14.76 -7.41 -6.14
CA ALA A 10 -14.43 -8.60 -6.93
C ALA A 10 -12.92 -8.89 -7.02
N VAL A 11 -12.09 -8.19 -6.23
CA VAL A 11 -10.63 -8.33 -6.26
C VAL A 11 -10.12 -8.87 -4.92
N PRO A 12 -9.23 -9.89 -4.93
CA PRO A 12 -8.68 -10.43 -3.70
C PRO A 12 -7.65 -9.48 -3.10
N LEU A 13 -7.61 -9.41 -1.78
CA LEU A 13 -6.63 -8.67 -1.00
C LEU A 13 -5.63 -9.63 -0.35
N VAL A 14 -4.39 -9.17 -0.16
CA VAL A 14 -3.32 -9.96 0.47
C VAL A 14 -3.36 -9.76 1.99
N ALA A 15 -3.47 -10.85 2.74
CA ALA A 15 -3.43 -10.79 4.20
C ALA A 15 -2.05 -10.37 4.71
N GLY A 16 -2.02 -9.58 5.80
CA GLY A 16 -0.79 -9.15 6.46
C GLY A 16 -0.12 -7.90 5.89
N CYS A 17 -0.72 -7.23 4.89
CA CYS A 17 -0.27 -5.90 4.46
C CYS A 17 -0.57 -4.84 5.53
N ALA A 18 0.23 -3.77 5.56
CA ALA A 18 -0.03 -2.62 6.42
C ALA A 18 -1.22 -1.77 5.94
N ALA A 19 -1.51 -1.79 4.64
CA ALA A 19 -2.63 -1.09 4.03
C ALA A 19 -3.06 -1.71 2.68
N TRP A 20 -4.28 -1.37 2.26
CA TRP A 20 -4.89 -1.80 1.00
C TRP A 20 -5.58 -0.63 0.32
N LEU A 21 -5.46 -0.59 -1.01
CA LEU A 21 -6.19 0.32 -1.89
C LEU A 21 -6.84 -0.53 -2.98
N VAL A 22 -8.14 -0.36 -3.16
CA VAL A 22 -8.87 -1.01 -4.26
C VAL A 22 -9.11 0.03 -5.32
N CYS A 23 -8.65 -0.29 -6.53
CA CYS A 23 -8.49 0.67 -7.60
C CYS A 23 -9.31 0.27 -8.83
N LYS A 24 -9.99 1.24 -9.44
CA LYS A 24 -10.67 1.10 -10.73
C LYS A 24 -9.84 1.76 -11.82
N LEU A 25 -9.48 0.99 -12.85
CA LEU A 25 -8.71 1.50 -13.99
C LEU A 25 -9.42 2.67 -14.67
N ILE A 26 -8.67 3.75 -14.90
CA ILE A 26 -9.02 4.84 -15.80
C ILE A 26 -8.30 4.57 -17.13
N PRO A 27 -9.00 4.17 -18.21
CA PRO A 27 -8.33 3.77 -19.45
C PRO A 27 -7.62 4.95 -20.12
N GLU A 28 -6.31 4.83 -20.26
CA GLU A 28 -5.45 5.79 -20.96
C GLU A 28 -4.58 5.04 -21.98
N PRO A 29 -5.12 4.75 -23.20
CA PRO A 29 -4.49 3.81 -24.14
C PRO A 29 -3.07 4.18 -24.54
N HIS A 30 -2.78 5.47 -24.73
CA HIS A 30 -1.43 5.92 -25.07
C HIS A 30 -0.43 5.62 -23.94
N ASN A 31 -0.78 5.96 -22.69
CA ASN A 31 0.08 5.72 -21.53
C ASN A 31 0.34 4.23 -21.33
N GLN A 32 -0.72 3.42 -21.46
CA GLN A 32 -0.64 1.98 -21.30
C GLN A 32 0.23 1.32 -22.38
N GLN A 33 0.07 1.70 -23.65
CA GLN A 33 0.79 1.05 -24.75
C GLN A 33 2.22 1.54 -24.91
N SER A 34 2.49 2.82 -24.63
CA SER A 34 3.82 3.40 -24.82
C SER A 34 4.73 3.24 -23.61
N TYR A 35 4.18 3.12 -22.39
CA TYR A 35 4.96 3.19 -21.15
C TYR A 35 4.61 2.13 -20.10
N ASP A 36 3.64 1.23 -20.37
CA ASP A 36 3.06 0.33 -19.36
C ASP A 36 2.58 1.09 -18.10
N LEU A 37 2.15 2.34 -18.28
CA LEU A 37 1.70 3.22 -17.20
C LEU A 37 0.17 3.19 -17.08
N PHE A 38 -0.31 2.87 -15.88
CA PHE A 38 -1.73 2.77 -15.56
C PHE A 38 -2.13 3.82 -14.53
N ILE A 39 -3.31 4.42 -14.72
CA ILE A 39 -3.92 5.40 -13.81
C ILE A 39 -5.22 4.80 -13.28
N ALA A 40 -5.51 4.98 -11.99
CA ALA A 40 -6.70 4.41 -11.39
C ALA A 40 -7.29 5.31 -10.30
N GLU A 41 -8.61 5.24 -10.16
CA GLU A 41 -9.37 5.82 -9.05
C GLU A 41 -9.33 4.86 -7.86
N VAL A 42 -8.99 5.36 -6.66
CA VAL A 42 -9.13 4.60 -5.42
C VAL A 42 -10.60 4.60 -5.00
N VAL A 43 -11.26 3.46 -5.11
CA VAL A 43 -12.69 3.31 -4.79
C VAL A 43 -12.93 2.84 -3.35
N ALA A 44 -11.91 2.27 -2.70
CA ALA A 44 -11.93 1.92 -1.29
C ALA A 44 -10.52 1.81 -0.70
N ALA A 45 -10.38 2.05 0.61
CA ALA A 45 -9.10 2.05 1.30
C ALA A 45 -9.22 1.52 2.74
N TRP A 46 -8.21 0.77 3.18
CA TRP A 46 -8.08 0.27 4.56
C TRP A 46 -6.61 0.28 4.98
N ALA A 47 -6.39 0.28 6.29
CA ALA A 47 -5.06 0.10 6.88
C ALA A 47 -5.16 -0.66 8.20
N ASP A 48 -4.07 -1.32 8.58
CA ASP A 48 -3.96 -1.98 9.89
C ASP A 48 -3.91 -0.89 10.98
N GLU A 49 -4.92 -0.86 11.84
CA GLU A 49 -5.07 0.16 12.90
C GLU A 49 -3.92 0.16 13.91
N ARG A 50 -3.08 -0.88 13.93
CA ARG A 50 -1.87 -0.91 14.77
C ARG A 50 -0.79 0.05 14.27
N VAL A 51 -0.80 0.39 12.98
CA VAL A 51 0.25 1.21 12.31
C VAL A 51 -0.29 2.44 11.59
N PHE A 52 -1.58 2.50 11.28
CA PHE A 52 -2.22 3.68 10.71
C PHE A 52 -3.52 4.00 11.44
N ARG A 53 -3.63 5.18 12.05
CA ARG A 53 -4.82 5.61 12.79
C ARG A 53 -5.00 7.11 12.67
N ASN A 54 -6.25 7.58 12.73
CA ASN A 54 -6.60 9.00 12.64
C ASN A 54 -5.98 9.75 11.45
N GLY A 55 -5.75 9.07 10.31
CA GLY A 55 -5.13 9.66 9.13
C GLY A 55 -3.60 9.73 9.16
N HIS A 56 -2.94 9.10 10.13
CA HIS A 56 -1.49 9.17 10.32
C HIS A 56 -0.84 7.79 10.48
N TRP A 57 0.37 7.67 9.95
CA TRP A 57 1.25 6.53 10.20
C TRP A 57 1.95 6.64 11.55
N GLU A 58 1.96 5.55 12.31
CA GLU A 58 2.56 5.45 13.64
C GLU A 58 3.67 4.38 13.70
N PHE A 59 4.56 4.36 12.70
CA PHE A 59 5.66 3.38 12.62
C PHE A 59 6.61 3.35 13.82
N GLY A 60 6.68 4.45 14.59
CA GLY A 60 7.53 4.53 15.78
C GLY A 60 7.04 3.70 16.96
N SER A 61 5.72 3.51 17.09
CA SER A 61 5.08 2.74 18.17
C SER A 61 4.51 1.40 17.68
N ALA A 62 4.30 1.25 16.37
CA ALA A 62 3.80 0.02 15.77
C ALA A 62 4.83 -1.13 15.80
N PRO A 63 4.36 -2.40 15.76
CA PRO A 63 5.23 -3.56 15.60
C PRO A 63 6.17 -3.44 14.39
N ALA A 64 7.41 -3.88 14.55
CA ALA A 64 8.45 -3.73 13.54
C ALA A 64 8.11 -4.43 12.22
N GLU A 65 7.34 -5.54 12.27
CA GLU A 65 6.87 -6.27 11.09
C GLU A 65 5.92 -5.46 10.20
N LEU A 66 5.33 -4.37 10.69
CA LEU A 66 4.44 -3.49 9.91
C LEU A 66 5.18 -2.32 9.23
N ARG A 67 6.51 -2.23 9.39
CA ARG A 67 7.31 -1.24 8.66
C ARG A 67 7.26 -1.55 7.16
N THR A 68 6.92 -0.55 6.36
CA THR A 68 6.84 -0.70 4.90
C THR A 68 8.20 -0.97 4.30
N LEU A 69 8.23 -1.82 3.27
CA LEU A 69 9.44 -2.20 2.56
C LEU A 69 9.64 -1.32 1.33
N HIS A 70 10.87 -0.87 1.13
CA HIS A 70 11.31 -0.02 0.03
C HIS A 70 12.42 -0.76 -0.72
N TYR A 71 12.10 -1.23 -1.94
CA TYR A 71 13.00 -2.08 -2.73
C TYR A 71 14.20 -1.30 -3.28
N VAL A 72 15.37 -1.97 -3.32
CA VAL A 72 16.59 -1.43 -3.93
C VAL A 72 16.98 -2.24 -5.17
N ALA A 73 17.50 -3.45 -4.97
CA ALA A 73 17.93 -4.35 -6.03
C ALA A 73 18.14 -5.79 -5.50
N GLY A 74 18.00 -6.79 -6.38
CA GLY A 74 18.17 -8.20 -6.03
C GLY A 74 17.16 -8.64 -4.96
N GLY A 75 17.65 -9.03 -3.80
CA GLY A 75 16.83 -9.38 -2.62
C GLY A 75 16.87 -8.35 -1.50
N GLN A 76 17.40 -7.15 -1.74
CA GLN A 76 17.64 -6.15 -0.71
C GLN A 76 16.53 -5.08 -0.66
N PHE A 77 16.08 -4.79 0.56
CA PHE A 77 15.07 -3.79 0.88
C PHE A 77 15.52 -2.94 2.07
N PHE A 78 15.05 -1.71 2.13
CA PHE A 78 15.03 -0.91 3.36
C PHE A 78 13.63 -0.94 3.98
N ALA A 79 13.56 -1.01 5.29
CA ALA A 79 12.33 -0.70 6.02
C ALA A 79 12.21 0.82 6.21
N ILE A 80 10.99 1.35 6.28
CA ILE A 80 10.77 2.76 6.63
C ILE A 80 11.52 3.11 7.93
N GLY A 81 12.18 4.26 7.90
CA GLY A 81 13.09 4.71 8.95
C GLY A 81 12.42 5.48 10.09
N GLU A 82 13.23 6.18 10.86
CA GLU A 82 12.78 7.03 11.95
C GLU A 82 12.00 8.25 11.46
N SER A 83 10.99 8.66 12.22
CA SER A 83 10.24 9.88 11.95
C SER A 83 11.09 11.11 12.25
N VAL A 84 11.01 12.11 11.38
CA VAL A 84 11.65 13.41 11.57
C VAL A 84 10.57 14.49 11.52
N LEU A 85 10.53 15.35 12.54
CA LEU A 85 9.61 16.47 12.61
C LEU A 85 10.33 17.76 12.21
N VAL A 86 9.80 18.44 11.19
CA VAL A 86 10.26 19.78 10.81
C VAL A 86 9.52 20.81 11.67
N LYS A 87 10.26 21.82 12.15
CA LYS A 87 9.72 22.96 12.91
C LYS A 87 9.32 24.10 11.98
#